data_AF-A0A973S8T3-F1
#
_entry.id   AF-A0A973S8T3-F1
#
_cell.length_a   1.000
_cell.length_b   1.000
_cell.length_c   1.000
_cell.angle_alpha   90.00
_cell.angle_beta   90.00
_cell.angle_gamma   90.00
#
_symmetry.space_group_name_H-M   'P 1'
#
loop_
_entity.id
_entity.type
_entity.pdbx_description
1 polymer ?
#
loop_
_entity_poly.entity_id
_entity_poly.type
_entity_poly.pdbx_seq_one_letter_code
_entity_poly.pdbx_strand_id
1 'polypeptide(L)'
;MKVSDDQRLRTHGRGGRVAVRLGACAILATSPANAVAQSTPVVPPTREEVPRPVAPTPPPESRLQVEGGIERAPCALDGPEFRSIHFIMRGAEFDGLQGLTRADLVSAYAPFMGRDVPISTVCEIRDRAATILRDAGYIAAVQVPEQRIDGGIVRFRELMAHLTQGRVRGEA
;
A
#
# COMPACT_ATOMS: atom_id res chain seq x y z
N MET A 1 31.88 -11.68 -5.30
CA MET A 1 30.87 -12.30 -6.19
C MET A 1 30.63 -11.38 -7.38
N LYS A 2 30.82 -11.87 -8.60
CA LYS A 2 30.49 -11.16 -9.85
C LYS A 2 28.97 -11.11 -10.00
N VAL A 3 28.43 -9.91 -10.21
CA VAL A 3 27.07 -9.69 -10.71
C VAL A 3 27.19 -9.62 -12.23
N SER A 4 26.63 -10.60 -12.94
CA SER A 4 26.54 -10.60 -14.40
C SER A 4 25.22 -9.99 -14.84
N ASP A 5 25.36 -8.93 -15.64
CA ASP A 5 24.51 -8.51 -16.75
C ASP A 5 23.65 -9.62 -17.40
N ASP A 6 22.36 -9.34 -17.59
CA ASP A 6 21.70 -9.70 -18.85
C ASP A 6 20.57 -8.70 -19.16
N GLN A 7 20.97 -7.62 -19.83
CA GLN A 7 20.09 -6.67 -20.49
C GLN A 7 19.82 -7.17 -21.91
N ARG A 8 18.59 -7.61 -22.21
CA ARG A 8 18.10 -7.73 -23.59
C ARG A 8 16.80 -6.98 -23.80
N LEU A 9 16.97 -5.70 -24.16
CA LEU A 9 16.01 -4.98 -25.00
C LEU A 9 15.90 -5.71 -26.35
N ARG A 10 14.68 -6.08 -26.74
CA ARG A 10 14.34 -6.38 -28.13
C ARG A 10 13.19 -5.47 -28.56
N THR A 11 13.55 -4.31 -29.09
CA THR A 11 12.70 -3.53 -29.98
C THR A 11 13.19 -3.75 -31.41
N HIS A 12 12.32 -4.26 -32.28
CA HIS A 12 12.55 -4.28 -33.73
C HIS A 12 11.44 -3.50 -34.40
N GLY A 13 11.86 -2.43 -35.08
CA GLY A 13 10.99 -1.59 -35.89
C GLY A 13 10.91 -2.03 -37.36
N ARG A 14 9.78 -1.66 -37.96
CA ARG A 14 9.63 -0.93 -39.23
C ARG A 14 10.11 -1.56 -40.55
N GLY A 15 9.15 -1.65 -41.49
CA GLY A 15 9.35 -1.75 -42.94
C GLY A 15 8.60 -2.95 -43.52
N GLY A 16 7.82 -2.89 -44.61
CA GLY A 16 7.50 -1.85 -45.57
C GLY A 16 6.99 -2.53 -46.87
N ARG A 17 6.23 -1.77 -47.67
CA ARG A 17 5.97 -1.91 -49.12
C ARG A 17 4.89 -2.90 -49.61
N VAL A 18 3.76 -2.28 -50.01
CA VAL A 18 3.15 -2.26 -51.36
C VAL A 18 3.38 -3.48 -52.26
N ALA A 19 2.28 -4.13 -52.65
CA ALA A 19 2.19 -4.90 -53.89
C ALA A 19 0.91 -4.54 -54.65
N VAL A 20 1.10 -3.79 -55.73
CA VAL A 20 0.13 -3.58 -56.81
C VAL A 20 0.09 -4.86 -57.65
N ARG A 21 -1.11 -5.35 -57.98
CA ARG A 21 -1.31 -6.19 -59.17
C ARG A 21 -2.61 -5.82 -59.90
N LEU A 22 -2.41 -5.34 -61.13
CA LEU A 22 -3.42 -5.26 -62.19
C LEU A 22 -3.83 -6.66 -62.66
N GLY A 23 -5.09 -6.80 -63.08
CA GLY A 23 -5.58 -7.92 -63.87
C GLY A 23 -6.97 -7.64 -64.45
N ALA A 24 -7.01 -7.18 -65.70
CA ALA A 24 -8.18 -7.15 -66.59
C ALA A 24 -8.68 -8.60 -66.84
N CYS A 25 -9.87 -8.93 -67.36
CA CYS A 25 -10.82 -8.34 -68.29
C CYS A 25 -12.01 -9.32 -68.39
N ALA A 26 -13.27 -8.90 -68.52
CA ALA A 26 -14.30 -9.58 -69.33
C ALA A 26 -15.66 -8.86 -69.29
N ILE A 27 -16.19 -8.59 -70.48
CA ILE A 27 -17.40 -7.84 -70.80
C ILE A 27 -18.57 -8.81 -70.94
N LEU A 28 -19.70 -8.59 -70.24
CA LEU A 28 -21.00 -9.19 -70.56
C LEU A 28 -22.17 -8.23 -70.27
N ALA A 29 -22.85 -7.83 -71.35
CA ALA A 29 -24.30 -7.73 -71.56
C ALA A 29 -25.20 -6.83 -70.66
N THR A 30 -25.65 -5.72 -71.28
CA THR A 30 -27.05 -5.25 -71.42
C THR A 30 -28.00 -5.18 -70.22
N SER A 31 -28.33 -3.94 -69.78
CA SER A 31 -29.67 -3.32 -69.77
C SER A 31 -29.64 -1.95 -69.04
N PRO A 32 -30.04 -0.81 -69.64
CA PRO A 32 -30.25 0.41 -68.89
C PRO A 32 -31.67 0.39 -68.29
N ALA A 33 -31.81 -0.12 -67.07
CA ALA A 33 -32.94 0.24 -66.25
C ALA A 33 -32.71 1.68 -65.78
N ASN A 34 -33.46 2.64 -66.33
CA ASN A 34 -33.50 3.99 -65.81
C ASN A 34 -34.12 3.95 -64.41
N ALA A 35 -33.27 3.77 -63.40
CA ALA A 35 -33.66 3.96 -62.01
C ALA A 35 -33.81 5.47 -61.79
N VAL A 36 -35.05 5.94 -61.71
CA VAL A 36 -35.35 7.30 -61.26
C VAL A 36 -35.02 7.35 -59.77
N ALA A 37 -33.81 7.78 -59.44
CA ALA A 37 -33.44 8.08 -58.07
C ALA A 37 -34.20 9.33 -57.63
N GLN A 38 -35.31 9.15 -56.91
CA GLN A 38 -35.95 10.24 -56.19
C GLN A 38 -34.99 10.65 -55.07
N SER A 39 -34.26 11.75 -55.27
CA SER A 39 -33.52 12.41 -54.21
C SER A 39 -34.52 13.05 -53.26
N THR A 40 -34.89 12.32 -52.21
CA THR A 40 -35.58 12.91 -51.07
C THR A 40 -34.68 14.00 -50.49
N PRO A 41 -35.22 15.22 -50.21
CA PRO A 41 -34.45 16.25 -49.53
C PRO A 41 -34.11 15.74 -48.12
N VAL A 42 -32.85 15.38 -47.90
CA VAL A 42 -32.35 15.09 -46.55
C VAL A 42 -32.19 16.45 -45.86
N VAL A 43 -33.21 16.84 -45.10
CA VAL A 43 -33.11 17.99 -44.20
C VAL A 43 -32.10 17.61 -43.11
N PRO A 44 -30.99 18.36 -42.94
CA PRO A 44 -30.05 18.09 -41.87
C PRO A 44 -30.77 18.27 -40.52
N PRO A 45 -30.54 17.37 -39.55
CA PRO A 45 -31.24 17.40 -38.28
C PRO A 45 -31.03 18.74 -37.57
N THR A 46 -32.08 19.24 -36.94
CA THR A 46 -32.00 20.48 -36.18
C THR A 46 -31.17 20.25 -34.91
N ARG A 47 -30.60 21.32 -34.32
CA ARG A 47 -29.73 21.22 -33.12
C ARG A 47 -30.40 20.48 -31.95
N GLU A 48 -31.72 20.44 -31.92
CA GLU A 48 -32.54 19.79 -30.90
C GLU A 48 -32.74 18.28 -31.17
N GLU A 49 -32.56 17.82 -32.42
CA GLU A 49 -32.62 16.41 -32.82
C GLU A 49 -31.29 15.65 -32.61
N VAL A 50 -30.20 16.34 -32.26
CA VAL A 50 -28.95 15.69 -31.90
C VAL A 50 -29.01 15.25 -30.44
N PRO A 51 -29.03 13.93 -30.14
CA PRO A 51 -29.02 13.45 -28.77
C PRO A 51 -27.79 13.98 -28.06
N ARG A 52 -28.00 14.73 -26.97
CA ARG A 52 -26.90 15.25 -26.17
C ARG A 52 -26.23 14.07 -25.47
N PRO A 53 -24.90 13.92 -25.54
CA PRO A 53 -24.21 12.89 -24.77
C PRO A 53 -24.56 13.08 -23.29
N VAL A 54 -25.15 12.05 -22.68
CA VAL A 54 -25.38 12.02 -21.24
C VAL A 54 -24.02 12.09 -20.57
N ALA A 55 -23.85 13.02 -19.64
CA ALA A 55 -22.61 13.12 -18.88
C ALA A 55 -22.34 11.77 -18.20
N PRO A 56 -21.12 11.22 -18.32
CA PRO A 56 -20.79 9.96 -17.67
C PRO A 56 -21.01 10.10 -16.16
N THR A 57 -21.65 9.09 -15.56
CA THR A 57 -21.81 9.02 -14.10
C THR A 57 -20.43 9.13 -13.44
N PRO A 58 -20.26 9.97 -12.41
CA PRO A 58 -18.98 10.06 -11.72
C PRO A 58 -18.59 8.67 -11.19
N PRO A 59 -17.32 8.28 -11.32
CA PRO A 59 -16.86 7.01 -10.79
C PRO A 59 -17.11 6.95 -9.27
N PRO A 60 -17.39 5.75 -8.73
CA PRO A 60 -17.55 5.59 -7.31
C PRO A 60 -16.29 6.05 -6.56
N GLU A 61 -16.47 6.66 -5.39
CA GLU A 61 -15.36 7.10 -4.55
C GLU A 61 -14.48 5.90 -4.16
N SER A 62 -13.18 5.98 -4.47
CA SER A 62 -12.23 4.95 -4.09
C SER A 62 -12.02 4.95 -2.57
N ARG A 63 -12.44 3.87 -1.90
CA ARG A 63 -12.19 3.66 -0.47
C ARG A 63 -10.98 2.75 -0.28
N LEU A 64 -9.92 3.27 0.35
CA LEU A 64 -8.81 2.46 0.84
C LEU A 64 -9.24 1.76 2.13
N GLN A 65 -9.18 0.43 2.14
CA GLN A 65 -9.35 -0.39 3.34
C GLN A 65 -8.03 -1.12 3.60
N VAL A 66 -7.52 -1.01 4.83
CA VAL A 66 -6.34 -1.77 5.25
C VAL A 66 -6.83 -3.11 5.79
N GLU A 67 -6.69 -4.16 5.00
CA GLU A 67 -6.97 -5.53 5.44
C GLU A 67 -5.75 -6.14 6.13
N GLY A 68 -5.93 -6.57 7.38
CA GLY A 68 -4.91 -7.26 8.17
C GLY A 68 -4.40 -6.45 9.36
N GLY A 69 -4.23 -7.14 10.49
CA GLY A 69 -3.50 -6.61 11.65
C GLY A 69 -1.99 -6.71 11.43
N ILE A 70 -1.21 -5.88 12.13
CA ILE A 70 0.25 -6.02 12.15
C ILE A 70 0.60 -7.17 13.09
N GLU A 71 1.28 -8.18 12.57
CA GLU A 71 1.74 -9.32 13.35
C GLU A 71 2.78 -8.89 14.39
N ARG A 72 2.65 -9.42 15.61
CA ARG A 72 3.55 -9.10 16.71
C ARG A 72 4.93 -9.68 16.42
N ALA A 73 5.95 -8.84 16.46
CA ALA A 73 7.32 -9.32 16.33
C ALA A 73 7.65 -10.26 17.51
N PRO A 74 8.29 -11.42 17.27
CA PRO A 74 8.72 -12.29 18.36
C PRO A 74 9.70 -11.54 19.29
N CYS A 75 9.64 -11.84 20.59
CA CYS A 75 10.49 -11.24 21.60
C CYS A 75 11.43 -12.28 22.21
N ALA A 76 12.72 -11.95 22.35
CA ALA A 76 13.71 -12.89 22.88
C ALA A 76 13.44 -13.31 24.34
N LEU A 77 12.83 -12.44 25.16
CA LEU A 77 12.61 -12.70 26.59
C LEU A 77 11.37 -13.57 26.88
N ASP A 78 10.61 -13.95 25.86
CA ASP A 78 9.49 -14.91 25.98
C ASP A 78 9.95 -16.37 25.86
N GLY A 79 11.25 -16.60 25.62
CA GLY A 79 11.84 -17.93 25.51
C GLY A 79 11.72 -18.76 26.79
N PRO A 80 11.58 -20.11 26.69
CA PRO A 80 11.46 -21.00 27.84
C PRO A 80 12.64 -20.90 28.82
N GLU A 81 13.84 -20.57 28.33
CA GLU A 81 15.08 -20.40 29.10
C GLU A 81 15.01 -19.23 30.11
N PHE A 82 14.11 -18.27 29.90
CA PHE A 82 14.00 -17.07 30.74
C PHE A 82 12.83 -17.12 31.72
N ARG A 83 12.01 -18.19 31.71
CA ARG A 83 10.76 -18.28 32.49
C ARG A 83 10.92 -18.18 34.01
N SER A 84 12.10 -18.51 34.55
CA SER A 84 12.39 -18.45 35.98
C SER A 84 12.96 -17.11 36.44
N ILE A 85 13.20 -16.17 35.53
CA ILE A 85 13.76 -14.85 35.86
C ILE A 85 12.61 -13.90 36.21
N HIS A 86 12.68 -13.35 37.42
CA HIS A 86 11.72 -12.42 37.96
C HIS A 86 12.41 -11.18 38.49
N PHE A 87 11.69 -10.06 38.50
CA PHE A 87 12.17 -8.81 39.06
C PHE A 87 11.01 -7.93 39.53
N ILE A 88 11.31 -7.02 40.45
CA ILE A 88 10.35 -5.99 40.88
C ILE A 88 10.34 -4.86 39.86
N MET A 89 9.22 -4.67 39.16
CA MET A 89 9.06 -3.60 38.20
C MET A 89 8.86 -2.26 38.92
N ARG A 90 9.76 -1.31 38.70
CA ARG A 90 9.73 0.03 39.32
C ARG A 90 9.38 1.14 38.33
N GLY A 91 9.69 0.94 37.05
CA GLY A 91 9.37 1.93 36.02
C GLY A 91 9.89 1.54 34.65
N ALA A 92 9.55 2.36 33.66
CA ALA A 92 10.04 2.22 32.30
C ALA A 92 10.50 3.59 31.77
N GLU A 93 11.59 3.56 31.01
CA GLU A 93 12.11 4.71 30.29
C GLU A 93 11.99 4.45 28.79
N PHE A 94 11.58 5.48 28.04
CA PHE A 94 11.35 5.42 26.61
C PHE A 94 12.24 6.48 25.95
N ASP A 95 13.15 6.03 25.09
CA ASP A 95 14.15 6.85 24.39
C ASP A 95 13.88 6.88 22.88
N GLY A 96 14.02 8.07 22.26
CA GLY A 96 13.86 8.23 20.81
C GLY A 96 12.45 8.60 20.37
N LEU A 97 11.55 8.89 21.31
CA LEU A 97 10.24 9.46 21.03
C LEU A 97 10.33 10.77 20.24
N GLN A 98 9.48 10.91 19.22
CA GLN A 98 9.28 12.13 18.44
C GLN A 98 7.78 12.39 18.33
N GLY A 99 7.30 13.56 18.78
CA GLY A 99 5.89 13.95 18.75
C GLY A 99 5.06 13.51 19.98
N LEU A 100 5.44 12.40 20.63
CA LEU A 100 4.87 11.95 21.90
C LEU A 100 5.82 12.20 23.08
N THR A 101 5.25 12.19 24.27
CA THR A 101 5.97 12.28 25.54
C THR A 101 5.99 10.93 26.24
N ARG A 102 6.89 10.77 27.23
CA ARG A 102 6.91 9.56 28.07
C ARG A 102 5.61 9.35 28.84
N ALA A 103 4.87 10.43 29.14
CA ALA A 103 3.61 10.36 29.85
C ALA A 103 2.55 9.59 29.04
N ASP A 104 2.59 9.70 27.71
CA ASP A 104 1.64 9.04 26.82
C ASP A 104 1.78 7.51 26.83
N LEU A 105 2.97 6.99 27.20
CA LEU A 105 3.26 5.56 27.27
C LEU A 105 3.12 4.96 28.69
N VAL A 106 2.69 5.74 29.68
CA VAL A 106 2.55 5.26 31.07
C VAL A 106 1.60 4.06 31.18
N SER A 107 0.51 4.07 30.40
CA SER A 107 -0.47 2.98 30.39
C SER A 107 0.09 1.64 29.88
N ALA A 108 1.26 1.65 29.21
CA ALA A 108 1.93 0.44 28.77
C ALA A 108 2.49 -0.38 29.95
N TYR A 109 2.98 0.29 31.01
CA TYR A 109 3.70 -0.38 32.11
C TYR A 109 3.10 -0.17 33.50
N ALA A 110 2.22 0.82 33.69
CA ALA A 110 1.61 1.13 34.99
C ALA A 110 0.98 -0.09 35.71
N PRO A 111 0.30 -1.04 35.03
CA PRO A 111 -0.29 -2.22 35.71
C PRO A 111 0.71 -3.19 36.34
N PHE A 112 2.00 -3.06 36.01
CA PHE A 112 3.08 -3.91 36.52
C PHE A 112 3.87 -3.25 37.64
N MET A 113 3.70 -1.93 37.86
CA MET A 113 4.49 -1.19 38.84
C MET A 113 4.33 -1.75 40.26
N GLY A 114 5.45 -1.89 40.96
CA GLY A 114 5.55 -2.39 42.33
C GLY A 114 5.37 -3.90 42.47
N ARG A 115 5.15 -4.63 41.37
CA ARG A 115 4.90 -6.08 41.38
C ARG A 115 6.17 -6.84 41.05
N ASP A 116 6.29 -8.05 41.61
CA ASP A 116 7.22 -9.05 41.13
C ASP A 116 6.65 -9.70 39.86
N VAL A 117 7.34 -9.54 38.74
CA VAL A 117 6.87 -9.95 37.42
C VAL A 117 7.93 -10.79 36.70
N PRO A 118 7.52 -11.73 35.84
CA PRO A 118 8.48 -12.46 35.01
C PRO A 118 9.14 -11.52 34.00
N ILE A 119 10.35 -11.88 33.55
CA ILE A 119 11.09 -11.09 32.56
C ILE A 119 10.35 -10.94 31.22
N SER A 120 9.47 -11.88 30.87
CA SER A 120 8.58 -11.81 29.70
C SER A 120 7.63 -10.60 29.72
N THR A 121 7.33 -10.04 30.91
CA THR A 121 6.52 -8.81 31.02
C THR A 121 7.17 -7.63 30.28
N VAL A 122 8.50 -7.64 30.08
CA VAL A 122 9.18 -6.63 29.24
C VAL A 122 8.68 -6.67 27.80
N CYS A 123 8.45 -7.86 27.25
CA CYS A 123 7.89 -8.04 25.90
C CYS A 123 6.43 -7.59 25.83
N GLU A 124 5.65 -7.86 26.88
CA GLU A 124 4.27 -7.37 26.97
C GLU A 124 4.22 -5.84 26.98
N ILE A 125 5.10 -5.17 27.75
CA ILE A 125 5.18 -3.71 27.79
C ILE A 125 5.56 -3.15 26.42
N ARG A 126 6.55 -3.74 25.74
CA ARG A 126 6.95 -3.37 24.37
C ARG A 126 5.74 -3.41 23.42
N ASP A 127 4.97 -4.50 23.47
CA ASP A 127 3.82 -4.69 22.57
C ASP A 127 2.68 -3.71 22.87
N ARG A 128 2.43 -3.41 24.15
CA ARG A 128 1.47 -2.40 24.58
C ARG A 128 1.89 -1.00 24.13
N ALA A 129 3.16 -0.63 24.33
CA ALA A 129 3.70 0.63 23.85
C ALA A 129 3.59 0.75 22.32
N ALA A 130 3.96 -0.31 21.58
CA ALA A 130 3.82 -0.32 20.12
C ALA A 130 2.36 -0.19 19.66
N THR A 131 1.40 -0.71 20.44
CA THR A 131 -0.03 -0.52 20.17
C THR A 131 -0.45 0.92 20.40
N ILE A 132 -0.06 1.53 21.52
CA ILE A 132 -0.34 2.95 21.80
C ILE A 132 0.21 3.86 20.70
N LEU A 133 1.45 3.63 20.24
CA LEU A 133 2.05 4.41 19.14
C LEU A 133 1.23 4.30 17.85
N ARG A 134 0.80 3.09 17.49
CA ARG A 134 -0.03 2.86 16.30
C ARG A 134 -1.40 3.50 16.40
N ASP A 135 -2.06 3.36 17.54
CA ASP A 135 -3.39 3.94 17.78
C ASP A 135 -3.33 5.48 17.77
N ALA A 136 -2.19 6.05 18.16
CA ALA A 136 -1.90 7.48 18.06
C ALA A 136 -1.47 7.93 16.65
N GLY A 137 -1.44 7.04 15.65
CA GLY A 137 -1.15 7.35 14.26
C GLY A 137 0.34 7.37 13.89
N TYR A 138 1.22 6.89 14.76
CA TYR A 138 2.66 6.85 14.49
C TYR A 138 3.09 5.55 13.81
N ILE A 139 4.00 5.66 12.84
CA ILE A 139 4.74 4.53 12.29
C ILE A 139 6.02 4.42 13.11
N ALA A 140 6.08 3.49 14.04
CA ALA A 140 7.22 3.33 14.93
C ALA A 140 7.41 1.86 15.34
N ALA A 141 8.65 1.50 15.68
CA ALA A 141 8.98 0.23 16.31
C ALA A 141 9.49 0.47 17.73
N VAL A 142 9.01 -0.31 18.69
CA VAL A 142 9.51 -0.30 20.08
C VAL A 142 10.47 -1.46 20.26
N GLN A 143 11.68 -1.17 20.70
CA GLN A 143 12.75 -2.15 20.90
C GLN A 143 13.08 -2.34 22.37
N VAL A 144 13.48 -3.56 22.69
CA VAL A 144 14.05 -3.93 24.00
C VAL A 144 15.55 -4.12 23.78
N PRO A 145 16.38 -3.09 24.03
CA PRO A 145 17.82 -3.22 23.90
C PRO A 145 18.38 -4.14 24.99
N GLU A 146 19.52 -4.79 24.69
CA GLU A 146 20.29 -5.51 25.70
C GLU A 146 20.69 -4.56 26.82
N GLN A 147 20.32 -4.92 28.05
CA GLN A 147 20.60 -4.13 29.24
C GLN A 147 20.57 -5.01 30.47
N ARG A 148 21.16 -4.50 31.55
CA ARG A 148 20.90 -5.00 32.89
C ARG A 148 19.75 -4.19 33.49
N ILE A 149 18.80 -4.86 34.12
CA ILE A 149 17.68 -4.22 34.81
C ILE A 149 18.09 -4.06 36.28
N ASP A 150 18.92 -3.05 36.53
CA ASP A 150 19.35 -2.68 37.88
C ASP A 150 18.32 -1.72 38.48
N GLY A 151 17.78 -2.02 39.66
CA GLY A 151 16.79 -1.16 40.33
C GLY A 151 15.36 -1.24 39.78
N GLY A 152 15.07 -2.19 38.87
CA GLY A 152 13.71 -2.44 38.38
C GLY A 152 13.20 -1.44 37.34
N ILE A 153 14.07 -0.61 36.76
CA ILE A 153 13.72 0.32 35.68
C ILE A 153 14.15 -0.29 34.35
N VAL A 154 13.23 -0.41 33.41
CA VAL A 154 13.46 -1.01 32.09
C VAL A 154 13.52 0.08 31.02
N ARG A 155 14.57 0.07 30.19
CA ARG A 155 14.71 1.04 29.09
C ARG A 155 14.21 0.45 27.79
N PHE A 156 13.44 1.22 27.05
CA PHE A 156 12.94 0.92 25.72
C PHE A 156 13.48 1.96 24.75
N ARG A 157 13.64 1.56 23.49
CA ARG A 157 14.04 2.46 22.42
C ARG A 157 13.00 2.49 21.32
N GLU A 158 12.54 3.67 20.98
CA GLU A 158 11.59 3.91 19.91
C GLU A 158 12.32 4.31 18.64
N LEU A 159 12.07 3.55 17.59
CA LEU A 159 12.50 3.88 16.24
C LEU A 159 11.31 4.47 15.50
N MET A 160 11.25 5.79 15.47
CA MET A 160 10.22 6.55 14.76
C MET A 160 10.54 6.54 13.26
N ALA A 161 9.58 6.12 12.43
CA ALA A 161 9.71 6.11 11.00
C ALA A 161 9.18 7.42 10.38
N HIS A 162 9.71 7.74 9.20
CA HIS A 162 9.27 8.86 8.37
C HIS A 162 8.81 8.30 7.03
N LEU A 163 7.58 8.60 6.62
CA LEU A 163 7.07 8.18 5.31
C LEU A 163 7.65 9.11 4.24
N THR A 164 8.52 8.57 3.37
CA THR A 164 9.19 9.37 2.33
C THR A 164 8.44 9.38 1.00
N GLN A 165 7.74 8.29 0.65
CA GLN A 165 6.98 8.19 -0.59
C GLN A 165 5.89 7.12 -0.47
N GLY A 166 4.69 7.41 -0.99
CA GLY A 166 3.62 6.44 -1.21
C GLY A 166 3.30 6.31 -2.70
N ARG A 167 3.02 5.10 -3.19
CA ARG A 167 2.53 4.87 -4.56
C ARG A 167 1.30 4.00 -4.50
N VAL A 168 0.20 4.51 -5.06
CA VAL A 168 -1.01 3.73 -5.31
C VAL A 168 -0.97 3.23 -6.74
N ARG A 169 -1.32 1.97 -6.96
CA ARG A 169 -1.49 1.37 -8.29
C ARG A 169 -2.87 0.73 -8.36
N GLY A 170 -3.64 1.09 -9.38
CA GLY A 170 -4.92 0.50 -9.73
C GLY A 170 -5.35 0.97 -11.12
N GLU A 171 -6.10 0.16 -11.84
CA GLU A 171 -6.91 0.60 -12.98
C GLU A 171 -8.32 0.86 -12.43
N ALA A 172 -8.84 2.06 -12.64
CA ALA A 172 -10.16 2.50 -12.17
C ALA A 172 -11.20 2.33 -13.27
#